data_AF-A0AAW3SYA0-F1
#
_entry.id   AF-A0AAW3SYA0-F1
#
_cell.length_a   1.000
_cell.length_b   1.000
_cell.length_c   1.000
_cell.angle_alpha   90.00
_cell.angle_beta   90.00
_cell.angle_gamma   90.00
#
_symmetry.space_group_name_H-M   'P 1'
#
loop_
_entity.id
_entity.type
_entity.pdbx_description
1 polymer ?
#
loop_
_entity_poly.entity_id
_entity_poly.type
_entity_poly.pdbx_seq_one_letter_code
_entity_poly.pdbx_strand_id
1 'polypeptide(L)'
;MMNNIPSFFHTPYEPGISLREDIFNRQFIAEVMGSVEYLEDDRNYGSFYRTESLQISGGATIAEIIDRLMVINRSDSWPIRDEEADYYDPELGHDCGPQSFYPGQIRILDRFGRLVIGGVFAGEGILWTPPVSSDAEANQLYSQCEELRKEAAIEASWDNYSTAERMRDKANTLLLADVDRHWRQYPEVLALAS
;
A
#
# COMPACT_ATOMS: atom_id res chain seq x y z
N MET A 1 -40.48 2.17 -6.52
CA MET A 1 -39.14 2.45 -5.95
C MET A 1 -39.10 1.80 -4.59
N MET A 2 -38.32 0.74 -4.41
CA MET A 2 -38.12 0.14 -3.08
C MET A 2 -37.24 1.09 -2.28
N ASN A 3 -37.75 1.59 -1.16
CA ASN A 3 -36.94 2.32 -0.19
C ASN A 3 -35.90 1.34 0.37
N ASN A 4 -34.66 1.44 -0.11
CA ASN A 4 -33.55 0.70 0.47
C ASN A 4 -33.21 1.39 1.79
N ILE A 5 -33.77 0.88 2.89
CA ILE A 5 -33.44 1.39 4.22
C ILE A 5 -31.96 1.07 4.45
N PRO A 6 -31.10 2.07 4.73
CA PRO A 6 -29.69 1.81 4.93
C PRO A 6 -29.49 0.94 6.16
N SER A 7 -28.80 -0.19 5.99
CA SER A 7 -28.40 -1.08 7.07
C SER A 7 -27.26 -0.44 7.87
N PHE A 8 -27.24 -0.67 9.18
CA PHE A 8 -26.19 -0.20 10.08
C PHE A 8 -25.57 -1.37 10.85
N PHE A 9 -24.25 -1.36 10.95
CA PHE A 9 -23.46 -2.41 11.59
C PHE A 9 -22.57 -1.81 12.66
N HIS A 10 -22.42 -2.50 13.78
CA HIS A 10 -21.48 -2.10 14.83
C HIS A 10 -20.05 -2.39 14.40
N THR A 11 -19.17 -1.40 14.57
CA THR A 11 -17.74 -1.61 14.35
C THR A 11 -17.07 -2.12 15.64
N PRO A 12 -16.18 -3.13 15.55
CA PRO A 12 -15.41 -3.57 16.71
C PRO A 12 -14.32 -2.56 17.11
N TYR A 13 -14.00 -1.60 16.23
CA TYR A 13 -12.90 -0.65 16.43
C TYR A 13 -13.31 0.58 17.24
N GLU A 14 -14.61 0.90 17.28
CA GLU A 14 -15.16 1.99 18.10
C GLU A 14 -16.42 1.54 18.84
N PRO A 15 -16.28 1.16 20.14
CA PRO A 15 -17.40 0.74 20.96
C PRO A 15 -18.53 1.77 20.99
N GLY A 16 -19.75 1.31 20.71
CA GLY A 16 -20.95 2.17 20.70
C GLY A 16 -21.20 2.92 19.39
N ILE A 17 -20.35 2.75 18.37
CA ILE A 17 -20.56 3.32 17.04
C ILE A 17 -21.19 2.28 16.10
N SER A 18 -22.17 2.73 15.32
CA SER A 18 -22.73 1.97 14.20
C SER A 18 -22.48 2.73 12.90
N LEU A 19 -21.98 2.04 11.89
CA LEU A 19 -21.67 2.59 10.58
C LEU A 19 -22.71 2.11 9.58
N ARG A 20 -23.03 2.97 8.60
CA ARG A 20 -23.82 2.56 7.42
C ARG A 20 -23.06 1.46 6.69
N GLU A 21 -23.77 0.49 6.13
CA GLU A 21 -23.21 -0.70 5.46
C GLU A 21 -22.04 -0.42 4.51
N ASP A 22 -22.15 0.57 3.63
CA ASP A 22 -21.08 0.93 2.69
C ASP A 22 -19.83 1.50 3.38
N ILE A 23 -20.00 2.24 4.47
CA ILE A 23 -18.90 2.75 5.30
C ILE A 23 -18.30 1.61 6.10
N PHE A 24 -19.13 0.74 6.67
CA PHE A 24 -18.71 -0.45 7.40
C PHE A 24 -17.82 -1.33 6.53
N ASN A 25 -18.23 -1.59 5.28
CA ASN A 25 -17.48 -2.41 4.32
C ASN A 25 -16.23 -1.71 3.74
N ARG A 26 -16.02 -0.42 4.03
CA ARG A 26 -14.87 0.38 3.57
C ARG A 26 -14.12 1.00 4.75
N GLN A 27 -14.16 0.34 5.91
CA GLN A 27 -13.46 0.82 7.10
C GLN A 27 -11.95 0.82 6.94
N PHE A 28 -11.43 -0.10 6.14
CA PHE A 28 -10.02 -0.18 5.83
C PHE A 28 -9.78 -0.18 4.32
N ILE A 29 -8.67 0.47 3.95
CA ILE A 29 -8.08 0.44 2.63
C ILE A 29 -6.63 0.02 2.76
N ALA A 30 -6.10 -0.64 1.75
CA ALA A 30 -4.69 -0.99 1.67
C ALA A 30 -4.09 -0.26 0.48
N GLU A 31 -3.00 0.44 0.71
CA GLU A 31 -2.15 1.02 -0.33
C GLU A 31 -0.93 0.12 -0.47
N VAL A 32 -0.76 -0.46 -1.66
CA VAL A 32 0.34 -1.35 -1.99
C VAL A 32 1.23 -0.67 -3.00
N MET A 33 2.44 -0.30 -2.57
CA MET A 33 3.47 0.23 -3.47
C MET A 33 4.30 -0.92 -4.00
N GLY A 34 4.52 -0.96 -5.30
CA GLY A 34 5.26 -2.03 -5.95
C GLY A 34 5.74 -1.61 -7.34
N SER A 35 6.35 -2.57 -8.03
CA SER A 35 6.85 -2.36 -9.38
C SER A 35 5.84 -2.90 -10.39
N VAL A 36 5.42 -2.07 -11.34
CA VAL A 36 4.57 -2.43 -12.46
C VAL A 36 5.43 -2.63 -13.70
N GLU A 37 5.24 -3.74 -14.39
CA GLU A 37 5.90 -4.05 -15.65
C GLU A 37 5.11 -3.49 -16.84
N TYR A 38 5.81 -2.86 -17.77
CA TYR A 38 5.30 -2.37 -19.05
C TYR A 38 6.17 -2.88 -20.19
N LEU A 39 5.57 -3.05 -21.38
CA LEU A 39 6.33 -3.38 -22.57
C LEU A 39 7.02 -2.13 -23.13
N GLU A 40 8.26 -2.29 -23.59
CA GLU A 40 8.95 -1.27 -24.37
C GLU A 40 8.27 -1.05 -25.73
N ASP A 41 8.37 0.16 -26.27
CA ASP A 41 7.79 0.53 -27.57
C ASP A 41 8.26 -0.41 -28.70
N ASP A 42 9.53 -0.79 -28.67
CA ASP A 42 10.07 -1.87 -29.48
C ASP A 42 10.23 -3.14 -28.62
N ARG A 43 9.38 -4.13 -28.94
CA ARG A 43 9.29 -5.42 -28.25
C ARG A 43 10.59 -6.21 -28.20
N ASN A 44 11.58 -5.89 -29.04
CA ASN A 44 12.90 -6.52 -28.98
C ASN A 44 13.71 -6.10 -27.74
N TYR A 45 13.34 -4.99 -27.10
CA TYR A 45 14.01 -4.48 -25.89
C TYR A 45 13.41 -5.01 -24.58
N GLY A 46 12.29 -5.75 -24.66
CA GLY A 46 11.66 -6.41 -23.51
C GLY A 46 10.71 -5.49 -22.75
N SER A 47 10.88 -5.44 -21.43
CA SER A 47 9.99 -4.72 -20.52
C SER A 47 10.76 -3.70 -19.68
N PHE A 48 10.11 -2.60 -19.34
CA PHE A 48 10.56 -1.66 -18.33
C PHE A 48 9.65 -1.68 -17.11
N TYR A 49 10.13 -1.11 -16.01
CA TYR A 49 9.49 -1.19 -14.71
C TYR A 49 9.27 0.21 -14.14
N ARG A 50 8.10 0.43 -13.52
CA ARG A 50 7.77 1.69 -12.83
C ARG A 50 7.25 1.41 -11.44
N THR A 51 7.68 2.21 -10.48
CA THR A 51 7.13 2.16 -9.11
C THR A 51 5.78 2.85 -9.07
N GLU A 52 4.72 2.12 -8.72
CA GLU A 52 3.36 2.63 -8.62
C GLU A 52 2.67 2.14 -7.33
N SER A 53 1.58 2.82 -6.95
CA SER A 53 0.79 2.48 -5.77
C SER A 53 -0.61 2.06 -6.20
N LEU A 54 -1.01 0.85 -5.79
CA LEU A 54 -2.35 0.32 -6.00
C LEU A 54 -3.18 0.46 -4.72
N GLN A 55 -4.38 1.00 -4.85
CA GLN A 55 -5.32 1.10 -3.73
C GLN A 55 -6.31 -0.06 -3.78
N ILE A 56 -6.21 -0.96 -2.79
CA ILE A 56 -7.16 -2.05 -2.58
C ILE A 56 -8.15 -1.61 -1.51
N SER A 57 -9.39 -1.34 -1.92
CA SER A 57 -10.44 -0.94 -0.99
C SER A 57 -11.29 -2.13 -0.52
N GLY A 58 -11.86 -2.02 0.67
CA GLY A 58 -13.08 -2.74 1.03
C GLY A 58 -12.95 -3.84 2.07
N GLY A 59 -12.28 -3.58 3.20
CA GLY A 59 -12.38 -4.44 4.38
C GLY A 59 -13.21 -3.79 5.49
N ALA A 60 -14.12 -4.56 6.09
CA ALA A 60 -14.79 -4.16 7.32
C ALA A 60 -13.91 -4.37 8.56
N THR A 61 -12.94 -5.27 8.47
CA THR A 61 -11.97 -5.55 9.53
C THR A 61 -10.55 -5.59 8.96
N ILE A 62 -9.56 -5.45 9.85
CA ILE A 62 -8.14 -5.60 9.51
C ILE A 62 -7.89 -7.02 8.96
N ALA A 63 -8.43 -8.05 9.61
CA ALA A 63 -8.34 -9.42 9.13
C ALA A 63 -8.92 -9.60 7.72
N GLU A 64 -10.10 -9.04 7.42
CA GLU A 64 -10.73 -9.19 6.09
C GLU A 64 -9.88 -8.57 4.98
N ILE A 65 -9.32 -7.38 5.21
CA ILE A 65 -8.47 -6.74 4.20
C ILE A 65 -7.17 -7.53 4.00
N ILE A 66 -6.58 -8.06 5.07
CA ILE A 66 -5.40 -8.93 4.99
C ILE A 66 -5.72 -10.19 4.20
N ASP A 67 -6.82 -10.88 4.51
CA ASP A 67 -7.23 -12.09 3.79
C ASP A 67 -7.41 -11.81 2.30
N ARG A 68 -8.05 -10.68 1.96
CA ARG A 68 -8.20 -10.25 0.56
C ARG A 68 -6.86 -10.00 -0.12
N LEU A 69 -5.93 -9.29 0.53
CA LEU A 69 -4.59 -9.04 0.00
C LEU A 69 -3.82 -10.34 -0.22
N MET A 70 -3.94 -11.27 0.71
CA MET A 70 -3.30 -12.58 0.61
C MET A 70 -3.90 -13.42 -0.52
N VAL A 71 -5.20 -13.31 -0.79
CA VAL A 71 -5.81 -13.94 -1.97
C VAL A 71 -5.24 -13.31 -3.23
N ILE A 72 -5.28 -11.98 -3.36
CA ILE A 72 -4.76 -11.24 -4.52
C ILE A 72 -3.31 -11.60 -4.81
N ASN A 73 -2.46 -11.61 -3.78
CA ASN A 73 -1.03 -11.92 -3.91
C ASN A 73 -0.80 -13.37 -4.37
N ARG A 74 -1.57 -14.34 -3.85
CA ARG A 74 -1.44 -15.76 -4.22
C ARG A 74 -1.98 -16.08 -5.61
N SER A 75 -3.03 -15.39 -6.04
CA SER A 75 -3.62 -15.59 -7.38
C SER A 75 -3.03 -14.66 -8.44
N ASP A 76 -2.07 -13.80 -8.08
CA ASP A 76 -1.49 -12.77 -8.95
C ASP A 76 -2.56 -11.92 -9.66
N SER A 77 -3.62 -11.57 -8.94
CA SER A 77 -4.81 -10.91 -9.49
C SER A 77 -4.87 -9.43 -9.09
N TRP A 78 -3.74 -8.75 -9.18
CA TRP A 78 -3.62 -7.34 -8.82
C TRP A 78 -4.43 -6.45 -9.79
N PRO A 79 -5.18 -5.45 -9.29
CA PRO A 79 -6.00 -4.58 -10.14
C PRO A 79 -5.12 -3.51 -10.81
N ILE A 80 -4.25 -3.94 -11.71
CA ILE A 80 -3.26 -3.08 -12.38
C ILE A 80 -3.82 -2.37 -13.62
N ARG A 81 -4.93 -2.87 -14.16
CA ARG A 81 -5.62 -2.30 -15.32
C ARG A 81 -6.96 -1.73 -14.90
N ASP A 82 -7.26 -0.55 -15.41
CA ASP A 82 -8.57 0.07 -15.34
C ASP A 82 -9.43 -0.46 -16.50
N GLU A 83 -10.63 -0.96 -16.20
CA GLU A 83 -11.56 -1.49 -17.20
C GLU A 83 -12.07 -0.41 -18.16
N GLU A 84 -12.05 0.86 -17.73
CA GLU A 84 -12.50 1.99 -18.55
C GLU A 84 -11.36 2.58 -19.42
N ALA A 85 -10.11 2.19 -19.19
CA ALA A 85 -8.96 2.72 -19.90
C ALA A 85 -8.66 1.93 -21.18
N ASP A 86 -8.46 2.67 -22.29
CA ASP A 86 -7.89 2.11 -23.51
C ASP A 86 -6.36 2.19 -23.46
N TYR A 87 -5.72 1.03 -23.42
CA TYR A 87 -4.27 0.90 -23.38
C TYR A 87 -3.65 0.62 -24.76
N TYR A 88 -4.47 0.56 -25.81
CA TYR A 88 -4.00 0.30 -27.17
C TYR A 88 -3.39 1.56 -27.78
N ASP A 89 -2.14 1.46 -28.21
CA ASP A 89 -1.49 2.50 -28.99
C ASP A 89 -1.65 2.22 -30.50
N PRO A 90 -2.34 3.09 -31.26
CA PRO A 90 -2.55 2.89 -32.70
C PRO A 90 -1.29 3.15 -33.54
N GLU A 91 -0.31 3.92 -33.07
CA GLU A 91 0.95 4.17 -33.76
C GLU A 91 1.90 2.97 -33.62
N LEU A 92 1.97 2.39 -32.42
CA LEU A 92 2.75 1.19 -32.14
C LEU A 92 2.00 -0.11 -32.53
N GLY A 93 0.69 -0.02 -32.73
CA GLY A 93 -0.18 -1.10 -33.18
C GLY A 93 -0.41 -2.20 -32.12
N HIS A 94 -0.19 -1.91 -30.84
CA HIS A 94 -0.34 -2.90 -29.77
C HIS A 94 -0.70 -2.32 -28.39
N ASP A 95 -1.01 -3.22 -27.47
CA ASP A 95 -1.32 -2.93 -26.07
C ASP A 95 -0.06 -2.49 -25.30
N CYS A 96 -0.08 -1.25 -24.79
CA CYS A 96 0.98 -0.63 -24.00
C CYS A 96 0.60 -0.52 -22.51
N GLY A 97 -0.42 -1.25 -22.08
CA GLY A 97 -0.87 -1.29 -20.70
C GLY A 97 0.09 -2.04 -19.77
N PRO A 98 -0.17 -1.96 -18.46
CA PRO A 98 0.61 -2.69 -17.47
C PRO A 98 0.38 -4.21 -17.60
N GLN A 99 1.46 -4.97 -17.48
CA GLN A 99 1.49 -6.42 -17.71
C GLN A 99 1.43 -7.21 -16.40
N SER A 100 2.27 -6.82 -15.44
CA SER A 100 2.47 -7.53 -14.17
C SER A 100 2.68 -6.53 -13.03
N PHE A 101 2.42 -6.94 -11.78
CA PHE A 101 2.75 -6.13 -10.61
C PHE A 101 3.46 -6.96 -9.54
N TYR A 102 4.58 -6.41 -9.08
CA TYR A 102 5.43 -6.98 -8.05
C TYR A 102 5.24 -6.15 -6.78
N PRO A 103 4.39 -6.61 -5.84
CA PRO A 103 4.08 -5.85 -4.64
C PRO A 103 5.32 -5.73 -3.75
N GLY A 104 5.57 -4.53 -3.22
CA GLY A 104 6.73 -4.24 -2.39
C GLY A 104 6.32 -3.90 -0.96
N GLN A 105 5.85 -2.67 -0.75
CA GLN A 105 5.44 -2.15 0.55
C GLN A 105 3.91 -2.10 0.64
N ILE A 106 3.37 -2.27 1.83
CA ILE A 106 1.94 -2.15 2.09
C ILE A 106 1.65 -1.29 3.30
N ARG A 107 0.60 -0.47 3.20
CA ARG A 107 0.04 0.35 4.26
C ARG A 107 -1.45 0.06 4.35
N ILE A 108 -1.91 -0.43 5.50
CA ILE A 108 -3.35 -0.49 5.79
C ILE A 108 -3.74 0.81 6.48
N LEU A 109 -4.71 1.52 5.92
CA LEU A 109 -5.25 2.76 6.47
C LEU A 109 -6.67 2.54 6.95
N ASP A 110 -7.06 3.20 8.04
CA ASP A 110 -8.45 3.27 8.45
C ASP A 110 -9.25 4.27 7.58
N ARG A 111 -10.57 4.32 7.79
CA ARG A 111 -11.47 5.23 7.07
C ARG A 111 -11.19 6.72 7.25
N PHE A 112 -10.34 7.09 8.21
CA PHE A 112 -9.88 8.45 8.45
C PHE A 112 -8.50 8.71 7.83
N GLY A 113 -7.93 7.74 7.11
CA GLY A 113 -6.62 7.83 6.49
C GLY A 113 -5.46 7.63 7.47
N ARG A 114 -5.72 7.12 8.68
CA ARG A 114 -4.66 6.86 9.67
C ARG A 114 -3.98 5.54 9.37
N LEU A 115 -2.65 5.50 9.45
CA LEU A 115 -1.91 4.26 9.29
C LEU A 115 -2.23 3.30 10.44
N VAL A 116 -2.77 2.14 10.11
CA VAL A 116 -3.13 1.06 11.03
C VAL A 116 -1.97 0.11 11.23
N ILE A 117 -1.38 -0.35 10.11
CA ILE A 117 -0.19 -1.19 10.11
C ILE A 117 0.51 -1.09 8.74
N GLY A 118 1.84 -1.14 8.75
CA GLY A 118 2.67 -1.19 7.56
C GLY A 118 3.43 -2.51 7.47
N GLY A 119 3.80 -2.93 6.26
CA GLY A 119 4.55 -4.17 6.02
C GLY A 119 5.21 -4.22 4.66
N VAL A 120 5.94 -5.29 4.42
CA VAL A 120 6.55 -5.59 3.11
C VAL A 120 6.12 -6.98 2.65
N PHE A 121 5.84 -7.13 1.37
CA PHE A 121 5.60 -8.45 0.79
C PHE A 121 6.90 -9.25 0.74
N ALA A 122 6.85 -10.51 1.17
CA ALA A 122 7.98 -11.42 1.17
C ALA A 122 7.51 -12.81 0.74
N GLY A 123 7.70 -13.12 -0.55
CA GLY A 123 7.16 -14.32 -1.16
C GLY A 123 5.62 -14.32 -1.13
N GLU A 124 5.03 -15.37 -0.59
CA GLU A 124 3.57 -15.51 -0.52
C GLU A 124 2.92 -14.74 0.64
N GLY A 125 3.72 -14.18 1.57
CA GLY A 125 3.24 -13.52 2.79
C GLY A 125 3.64 -12.06 2.93
N ILE A 126 3.24 -11.47 4.05
CA ILE A 126 3.58 -10.10 4.44
C ILE A 126 4.40 -10.14 5.72
N LEU A 127 5.56 -9.50 5.70
CA LEU A 127 6.34 -9.21 6.90
C LEU A 127 5.88 -7.86 7.44
N TRP A 128 5.12 -7.90 8.52
CA TRP A 128 4.62 -6.70 9.19
C TRP A 128 5.74 -5.97 9.91
N THR A 129 5.70 -4.64 9.84
CA THR A 129 6.66 -3.77 10.53
C THR A 129 6.15 -3.47 11.94
N PRO A 130 6.93 -3.75 12.99
CA PRO A 130 6.58 -3.38 14.36
C PRO A 130 6.32 -1.87 14.47
N PRO A 131 5.15 -1.46 15.02
CA PRO A 131 4.88 -0.06 15.30
C PRO A 131 5.91 0.55 16.24
N VAL A 132 6.23 1.82 16.05
CA VAL A 132 6.94 2.60 17.08
C VAL A 132 6.11 2.64 18.37
N SER A 133 6.79 2.58 19.51
CA SER A 133 6.14 2.50 20.82
C SER A 133 5.75 3.87 21.38
N SER A 134 6.38 4.95 20.87
CA SER A 134 6.21 6.30 21.40
C SER A 134 6.42 7.39 20.34
N ASP A 135 5.99 8.62 20.67
CA ASP A 135 6.24 9.78 19.81
C ASP A 135 7.72 10.15 19.74
N ALA A 136 8.51 9.84 20.77
CA ALA A 136 9.95 10.06 20.75
C ALA A 136 10.62 9.17 19.69
N GLU A 137 10.23 7.89 19.63
CA GLU A 137 10.69 6.97 18.58
C GLU A 137 10.20 7.38 17.20
N ALA A 138 8.93 7.81 17.07
CA ALA A 138 8.40 8.34 15.81
C ALA A 138 9.23 9.53 15.32
N ASN A 139 9.56 10.50 16.18
CA ASN A 139 10.39 11.65 15.82
C ASN A 139 11.81 11.26 15.40
N GLN A 140 12.41 10.26 16.06
CA GLN A 140 13.70 9.71 15.66
C GLN A 140 13.63 9.04 14.28
N LEU A 141 12.58 8.26 14.04
CA LEU A 141 12.30 7.64 12.74
C LEU A 141 12.18 8.70 11.63
N TYR A 142 11.42 9.77 11.87
CA TYR A 142 11.28 10.89 10.92
C TYR A 142 12.63 11.55 10.62
N SER A 143 13.46 11.77 11.64
CA SER A 143 14.79 12.37 11.48
C SER A 143 15.69 11.48 10.60
N GLN A 144 15.69 10.17 10.82
CA GLN A 144 16.42 9.20 9.98
C GLN A 144 15.90 9.20 8.53
N CYS A 145 14.59 9.28 8.33
CA CYS A 145 13.99 9.35 7.00
C CYS A 145 14.36 10.64 6.26
N GLU A 146 14.38 11.78 6.96
CA GLU A 146 14.83 13.05 6.39
C GLU A 146 16.30 13.02 5.99
N GLU A 147 17.17 12.44 6.82
CA GLU A 147 18.59 12.26 6.51
C GLU A 147 18.76 11.41 5.24
N LEU A 148 18.10 10.24 5.16
CA LEU A 148 18.13 9.39 3.96
C LEU A 148 17.65 10.13 2.70
N ARG A 149 16.59 10.94 2.82
CA ARG A 149 16.07 11.71 1.68
C ARG A 149 17.01 12.83 1.26
N LYS A 150 17.72 13.46 2.21
CA LYS A 150 18.77 14.45 1.92
C LYS A 150 19.95 13.79 1.20
N GLU A 151 20.42 12.64 1.69
CA GLU A 151 21.47 11.86 1.03
C GLU A 151 21.05 11.42 -0.38
N ALA A 152 19.81 10.94 -0.55
CA ALA A 152 19.28 10.58 -1.85
C ALA A 152 19.28 11.76 -2.84
N ALA A 153 18.98 12.98 -2.37
CA ALA A 153 19.03 14.17 -3.22
C ALA A 153 20.46 14.51 -3.64
N ILE A 154 21.45 14.31 -2.76
CA ILE A 154 22.87 14.50 -3.08
C ILE A 154 23.31 13.47 -4.12
N GLU A 155 23.00 12.18 -3.92
CA GLU A 155 23.33 11.12 -4.87
C GLU A 155 22.73 11.35 -6.26
N ALA A 156 21.46 11.78 -6.31
CA ALA A 156 20.81 12.14 -7.56
C ALA A 156 21.51 13.31 -8.27
N SER A 157 22.11 14.25 -7.53
CA SER A 157 22.86 15.37 -8.13
C SER A 157 24.19 14.93 -8.76
N TRP A 158 24.67 13.72 -8.44
CA TRP A 158 25.86 13.11 -9.01
C TRP A 158 25.54 12.00 -10.03
N ASP A 159 24.33 12.04 -10.59
CA ASP A 159 23.79 11.04 -11.54
C ASP A 159 23.72 9.60 -10.97
N ASN A 160 23.80 9.43 -9.65
CA ASN A 160 23.64 8.15 -8.98
C ASN A 160 22.16 7.85 -8.67
N TYR A 161 21.32 7.89 -9.71
CA TYR A 161 19.86 7.79 -9.58
C TYR A 161 19.39 6.50 -8.90
N SER A 162 20.03 5.36 -9.20
CA SER A 162 19.68 4.07 -8.59
C SER A 162 19.98 4.01 -7.09
N THR A 163 21.09 4.63 -6.65
CA THR A 163 21.41 4.78 -5.23
C THR A 163 20.41 5.69 -4.54
N ALA A 164 20.09 6.83 -5.16
CA ALA A 164 19.10 7.77 -4.65
C ALA A 164 17.70 7.14 -4.50
N GLU A 165 17.27 6.34 -5.47
CA GLU A 165 16.00 5.60 -5.42
C GLU A 165 15.99 4.62 -4.25
N ARG A 166 17.01 3.77 -4.12
CA ARG A 166 17.14 2.84 -2.99
C ARG A 166 17.11 3.53 -1.63
N MET A 167 17.70 4.72 -1.51
CA MET A 167 17.66 5.51 -0.27
C MET A 167 16.23 6.03 0.03
N ARG A 168 15.49 6.48 -1.00
CA ARG A 168 14.09 6.89 -0.86
C ARG A 168 13.21 5.71 -0.47
N ASP A 169 13.39 4.55 -1.10
CA ASP A 169 12.66 3.33 -0.77
C ASP A 169 12.92 2.90 0.67
N LYS A 170 14.19 2.97 1.11
CA LYS A 170 14.55 2.70 2.51
C LYS A 170 13.85 3.65 3.47
N ALA A 171 13.78 4.94 3.16
CA ALA A 171 13.05 5.91 3.98
C ALA A 171 11.54 5.60 4.01
N ASN A 172 10.95 5.20 2.88
CA ASN A 172 9.55 4.80 2.82
C ASN A 172 9.28 3.52 3.63
N THR A 173 10.17 2.52 3.57
CA THR A 173 10.09 1.30 4.39
C THR A 173 10.17 1.62 5.88
N LEU A 174 11.04 2.55 6.30
CA LEU A 174 11.12 2.96 7.70
C LEU A 174 9.79 3.55 8.19
N LEU A 175 9.14 4.38 7.37
CA LEU A 175 7.85 5.01 7.73
C LEU A 175 6.68 4.03 7.86
N LEU A 176 6.85 2.75 7.50
CA LEU A 176 5.86 1.71 7.79
C LEU A 176 5.69 1.47 9.30
N ALA A 177 6.71 1.79 10.10
CA ALA A 177 6.66 1.70 11.56
C ALA A 177 5.89 2.86 12.20
N ASP A 178 5.64 3.97 11.50
CA ASP A 178 4.92 5.14 12.04
C ASP A 178 3.40 4.96 11.98
N VAL A 179 2.93 3.85 12.56
CA VAL A 179 1.51 3.60 12.80
C VAL A 179 0.93 4.74 13.63
N ASP A 180 -0.31 5.14 13.36
CA ASP A 180 -0.96 6.24 14.07
C ASP A 180 -1.12 5.90 15.56
N ARG A 181 -1.06 6.91 16.43
CA ARG A 181 -1.17 6.76 17.90
C ARG A 181 -2.39 5.95 18.34
N HIS A 182 -3.49 6.06 17.61
CA HIS A 182 -4.71 5.30 17.89
C HIS A 182 -4.51 3.78 17.76
N TRP A 183 -3.64 3.35 16.84
CA TRP A 183 -3.45 1.97 16.44
C TRP A 183 -2.19 1.31 17.02
N ARG A 184 -1.17 2.09 17.39
CA ARG A 184 0.15 1.58 17.89
C ARG A 184 0.04 0.53 19.00
N GLN A 185 -0.95 0.68 19.89
CA GLN A 185 -1.15 -0.20 21.05
C GLN A 185 -2.40 -1.10 20.90
N TYR A 186 -2.97 -1.14 19.71
CA TYR A 186 -4.16 -1.95 19.46
C TYR A 186 -3.76 -3.44 19.43
N PRO A 187 -4.44 -4.33 20.20
CA PRO A 187 -4.01 -5.72 20.34
C PRO A 187 -3.89 -6.49 19.02
N GLU A 188 -4.83 -6.27 18.09
CA GLU A 188 -4.83 -6.90 16.77
C GLU A 188 -3.60 -6.45 15.95
N VAL A 189 -3.22 -5.17 16.01
CA VAL A 189 -2.05 -4.62 15.31
C VAL A 189 -0.75 -5.17 15.90
N LEU A 190 -0.65 -5.22 17.24
CA LEU A 190 0.53 -5.77 17.91
C LEU A 190 0.72 -7.27 17.63
N ALA A 191 -0.37 -8.03 17.53
CA ALA A 191 -0.32 -9.46 17.23
C ALA A 191 0.12 -9.78 15.79
N LEU A 192 -0.03 -8.84 14.85
CA LEU A 192 0.44 -9.01 13.48
C LEU A 192 1.96 -8.83 13.36
N ALA A 193 2.56 -7.98 14.20
CA ALA A 193 3.98 -7.64 14.15
C ALA A 193 4.84 -8.40 15.19
N SER A 194 4.26 -9.38 15.89
CA SER A 194 4.92 -10.20 16.92
C SER A 194 5.55 -11.48 16.41
#